data_AF-A0A4X1T4W3-F1
#
_entry.id   AF-A0A4X1T4W3-F1
#
_cell.length_a   1.000
_cell.length_b   1.000
_cell.length_c   1.000
_cell.angle_alpha   90.00
_cell.angle_beta   90.00
_cell.angle_gamma   90.00
#
_symmetry.space_group_name_H-M   'P 1'
#
loop_
_entity.id
_entity.type
_entity.pdbx_description
1 polymer ?
#
loop_
_entity_poly.entity_id
_entity_poly.type
_entity_poly.pdbx_seq_one_letter_code
_entity_poly.pdbx_strand_id
1 'polypeptide(L)'
;MALPLRSLSRGLASAAKGDHGGTGGECSWGLTLWLPDLVHQFPHRHDLWGLPASWRHLPAIHLSHPCPSPAAARTWRFLTFGLALPSVALCTLNSWLHSGHHHRPEFIPYHHLRIRTKPYSWGDGNHTLFHNPRVNPLPTGYEQP
;
A
#
# COMPACT_ATOMS: atom_id res chain seq x y z
N MET A 1 45.25 5.24 42.53
CA MET A 1 44.21 4.19 42.57
C MET A 1 43.19 4.53 41.51
N ALA A 2 43.32 3.92 40.34
CA ALA A 2 42.49 4.15 39.17
C ALA A 2 41.54 2.95 39.01
N LEU A 3 40.23 3.22 38.87
CA LEU A 3 39.21 2.22 38.56
C LEU A 3 39.16 2.03 37.04
N PRO A 4 39.34 0.81 36.51
CA PRO A 4 38.99 0.52 35.12
C PRO A 4 37.57 -0.06 35.04
N LEU A 5 36.73 0.60 34.24
CA LEU A 5 35.50 0.04 33.68
C LEU A 5 35.83 -1.24 32.90
N ARG A 6 35.25 -2.37 33.30
CA ARG A 6 35.26 -3.61 32.51
C ARG A 6 33.89 -3.83 31.86
N SER A 7 33.89 -3.68 30.54
CA SER A 7 32.93 -4.24 29.59
C SER A 7 32.71 -5.72 29.87
N LEU A 8 31.43 -6.13 30.03
CA LEU A 8 31.04 -7.53 30.01
C LEU A 8 30.39 -7.83 28.65
N SER A 9 31.20 -8.30 27.71
CA SER A 9 30.73 -9.05 26.54
C SER A 9 30.71 -10.55 26.86
N ARG A 10 29.89 -11.30 26.11
CA ARG A 10 29.63 -12.76 26.15
C ARG A 10 28.54 -13.14 27.16
N GLY A 11 27.48 -13.84 26.81
CA GLY A 11 27.04 -14.45 25.56
C GLY A 11 25.78 -15.23 25.92
N LEU A 12 24.65 -14.94 25.26
CA LEU A 12 23.45 -15.74 25.46
C LEU A 12 23.69 -17.10 24.79
N ALA A 13 24.02 -18.09 25.61
CA ALA A 13 24.10 -19.47 25.18
C ALA A 13 22.69 -19.96 24.82
N SER A 14 22.62 -20.51 23.62
CA SER A 14 21.51 -21.30 23.08
C SER A 14 21.10 -22.41 24.05
N ALA A 15 19.82 -22.47 24.40
CA ALA A 15 19.18 -23.66 24.92
C ALA A 15 18.06 -24.05 23.94
N ALA A 16 18.47 -24.64 22.82
CA ALA A 16 17.58 -25.39 21.95
C ALA A 16 17.10 -26.64 22.71
N LYS A 17 15.94 -26.57 23.34
CA LYS A 17 15.21 -27.75 23.80
C LYS A 17 14.41 -28.27 22.62
N GLY A 18 15.03 -29.20 21.89
CA GLY A 18 14.34 -30.02 20.91
C GLY A 18 13.30 -30.88 21.62
N ASP A 19 12.07 -30.82 21.14
CA ASP A 19 11.13 -31.93 21.28
C ASP A 19 10.51 -32.16 19.91
N HIS A 20 10.88 -33.31 19.33
CA HIS A 20 10.29 -33.85 18.13
C HIS A 20 8.98 -34.54 18.53
N GLY A 21 7.86 -33.84 18.36
CA GLY A 21 6.52 -34.42 18.48
C GLY A 21 5.72 -34.06 17.24
N GLY A 22 5.67 -34.98 16.27
CA GLY A 22 4.96 -34.77 15.02
C GLY A 22 3.44 -34.79 15.19
N THR A 23 2.77 -33.90 14.47
CA THR A 23 1.48 -34.16 13.82
C THR A 23 1.41 -33.26 12.60
N GLY A 24 1.31 -33.87 11.41
CA GLY A 24 1.03 -33.15 10.17
C GLY A 24 -0.27 -32.35 10.30
N GLY A 25 -0.17 -31.06 10.06
CA GLY A 25 -1.30 -30.18 9.85
C GLY A 25 -1.04 -29.43 8.55
N GLU A 26 -1.47 -30.02 7.44
CA GLU A 26 -1.55 -29.34 6.16
C GLU A 26 -2.41 -28.07 6.35
N CYS A 27 -1.76 -26.92 6.36
CA CYS A 27 -2.42 -25.62 6.44
C CYS A 27 -2.98 -25.27 5.05
N SER A 28 -4.03 -25.99 4.64
CA SER A 28 -4.91 -25.59 3.55
C SER A 28 -5.91 -24.56 4.09
N TRP A 29 -5.46 -23.32 4.23
CA TRP A 29 -6.38 -22.19 4.31
C TRP A 29 -6.48 -21.59 2.92
N GLY A 30 -7.64 -21.82 2.31
CA GLY A 30 -7.95 -21.42 0.94
C GLY A 30 -7.62 -19.97 0.64
N LEU A 31 -6.67 -19.79 -0.27
CA LEU A 31 -6.69 -18.71 -1.25
C LEU A 31 -7.67 -19.09 -2.36
N THR A 32 -8.94 -19.26 -1.99
CA THR A 32 -10.04 -19.38 -2.96
C THR A 32 -11.05 -18.34 -2.57
N LEU A 33 -10.82 -17.09 -2.98
CA LEU A 33 -11.82 -16.04 -3.18
C LEU A 33 -11.10 -14.77 -3.63
N TRP A 34 -10.56 -14.79 -4.85
CA TRP A 34 -10.52 -13.68 -5.82
C TRP A 34 -9.62 -14.05 -7.00
N LEU A 35 -10.14 -14.90 -7.89
CA LEU A 35 -9.95 -14.77 -9.35
C LEU A 35 -10.96 -15.74 -9.99
N PRO A 36 -11.92 -15.26 -10.80
CA PRO A 36 -12.82 -16.15 -11.52
C PRO A 36 -12.03 -16.92 -12.59
N ASP A 37 -12.42 -18.18 -12.74
CA ASP A 37 -12.14 -19.10 -13.84
C ASP A 37 -11.65 -18.45 -15.15
N LEU A 38 -10.34 -18.43 -15.36
CA LEU A 38 -9.76 -18.10 -16.67
C LEU A 38 -8.52 -18.94 -16.99
N VAL A 39 -8.58 -20.23 -16.63
CA VAL A 39 -7.58 -21.24 -17.04
C VAL A 39 -8.20 -22.42 -17.82
N HIS A 40 -9.53 -22.50 -17.94
CA HIS A 40 -10.18 -23.58 -18.70
C HIS A 40 -10.49 -23.27 -20.18
N GLN A 41 -9.96 -22.17 -20.74
CA GLN A 41 -10.29 -21.71 -22.10
C GLN A 41 -9.15 -21.86 -23.13
N PHE A 42 -8.16 -22.74 -22.94
CA PHE A 42 -7.15 -22.98 -23.98
C PHE A 42 -6.93 -24.47 -24.27
N PRO A 43 -7.28 -24.94 -25.49
CA PRO A 43 -7.03 -26.32 -25.91
C PRO A 43 -5.56 -26.51 -26.32
N HIS A 44 -5.01 -27.65 -25.90
CA HIS A 44 -3.78 -28.32 -26.35
C HIS A 44 -2.95 -27.64 -27.46
N ARG A 45 -1.85 -26.99 -27.08
CA ARG A 45 -0.59 -26.95 -27.86
C ARG A 45 0.57 -27.02 -26.88
N HIS A 46 1.24 -28.16 -26.81
CA HIS A 46 2.32 -28.41 -25.86
C HIS A 46 3.73 -27.99 -26.34
N ASP A 47 3.90 -27.33 -27.49
CA ASP A 47 5.24 -27.29 -28.13
C ASP A 47 5.71 -25.94 -28.70
N LEU A 48 5.43 -24.78 -28.08
CA LEU A 48 5.91 -23.49 -28.64
C LEU A 48 6.47 -22.44 -27.66
N TRP A 49 6.81 -22.79 -26.42
CA TRP A 49 7.58 -21.89 -25.54
C TRP A 49 8.73 -22.65 -24.86
N GLY A 50 9.75 -22.99 -25.64
CA GLY A 50 11.02 -23.48 -25.10
C GLY A 50 11.75 -22.37 -24.35
N LEU A 51 11.53 -22.28 -23.03
CA LEU A 51 12.38 -21.48 -22.14
C LEU A 51 13.85 -21.94 -22.32
N PRO A 52 14.83 -21.03 -22.44
CA PRO A 52 16.22 -21.41 -22.60
C PRO A 52 16.67 -22.26 -21.41
N ALA A 53 17.46 -23.31 -21.66
CA ALA A 53 17.93 -24.22 -20.62
C ALA A 53 18.65 -23.51 -19.45
N SER A 54 19.21 -22.32 -19.69
CA SER A 54 19.86 -21.47 -18.68
C SER A 54 18.93 -20.95 -17.58
N TRP A 55 17.61 -21.01 -17.77
CA TRP A 55 16.61 -20.58 -16.77
C TRP A 55 16.20 -21.70 -15.81
N ARG A 56 16.69 -22.93 -15.99
CA ARG A 56 16.38 -24.09 -15.13
C ARG A 56 17.17 -24.11 -13.81
N HIS A 57 18.13 -23.20 -13.66
CA HIS A 57 19.04 -23.14 -12.50
C HIS A 57 18.73 -21.99 -11.54
N LEU A 58 17.74 -21.15 -11.86
CA LEU A 58 17.28 -20.16 -10.89
C LEU A 58 16.66 -20.93 -9.71
N PRO A 59 17.16 -20.76 -8.47
CA PRO A 59 16.49 -21.35 -7.34
C PRO A 59 15.07 -20.79 -7.33
N ALA A 60 14.07 -21.68 -7.34
CA ALA A 60 12.72 -21.29 -7.01
C ALA A 60 12.80 -20.60 -5.66
N ILE A 61 12.64 -19.27 -5.63
CA ILE A 61 12.52 -18.53 -4.39
C ILE A 61 11.18 -18.97 -3.82
N HIS A 62 11.20 -20.06 -3.08
CA HIS A 62 10.08 -20.52 -2.30
C HIS A 62 9.94 -19.52 -1.16
N LEU A 63 9.22 -18.43 -1.44
CA LEU A 63 8.69 -17.53 -0.42
C LEU A 63 7.74 -18.39 0.43
N SER A 64 8.29 -19.13 1.39
CA SER A 64 7.51 -19.70 2.46
C SER A 64 7.02 -18.51 3.29
N HIS A 65 5.81 -18.04 2.99
CA HIS A 65 5.10 -17.15 3.89
C HIS A 65 4.91 -17.95 5.18
N PRO A 66 5.53 -17.57 6.31
CA PRO A 66 5.26 -18.25 7.56
C PRO A 66 3.76 -18.13 7.82
N CYS A 67 3.09 -19.26 8.05
CA CYS A 67 1.69 -19.27 8.47
C CYS A 67 1.58 -18.34 9.68
N PRO A 68 0.73 -17.29 9.64
CA PRO A 68 0.61 -16.38 10.76
C PRO A 68 0.19 -17.21 11.97
N SER A 69 1.06 -17.27 12.98
CA SER A 69 0.73 -17.96 14.21
C SER A 69 -0.56 -17.34 14.79
N PRO A 70 -1.40 -18.12 15.49
CA PRO A 70 -2.61 -17.57 16.12
C PRO A 70 -2.27 -16.39 17.07
N ALA A 71 -1.05 -16.34 17.60
CA ALA A 71 -0.52 -15.20 18.34
C ALA A 71 -0.30 -13.96 17.46
N ALA A 72 0.23 -14.11 16.24
CA ALA A 72 0.38 -13.01 15.30
C ALA A 72 -0.98 -12.39 14.96
N ALA A 73 -1.99 -13.21 14.64
CA ALA A 73 -3.34 -12.72 14.33
C ALA A 73 -3.95 -11.91 15.49
N ARG A 74 -3.75 -12.35 16.74
CA ARG A 74 -4.21 -11.63 17.94
C ARG A 74 -3.45 -10.31 18.14
N THR A 75 -2.13 -10.28 17.93
CA THR A 75 -1.33 -9.05 17.99
C THR A 75 -1.79 -8.04 16.94
N TRP A 76 -1.97 -8.45 15.69
CA TRP A 76 -2.45 -7.56 14.63
C TRP A 76 -3.85 -7.02 14.91
N ARG A 77 -4.75 -7.85 15.45
CA ARG A 77 -6.07 -7.39 15.88
C ARG A 77 -5.97 -6.32 16.98
N PHE A 78 -5.11 -6.53 17.98
CA PHE A 78 -4.88 -5.54 19.03
C PHE A 78 -4.29 -4.24 18.47
N LEU A 79 -3.31 -4.31 17.58
CA LEU A 79 -2.72 -3.12 16.96
C LEU A 79 -3.73 -2.35 16.09
N THR A 80 -4.58 -3.06 15.34
CA THR A 80 -5.61 -2.40 14.53
C THR A 80 -6.60 -1.62 15.41
N PHE A 81 -7.14 -2.25 16.46
CA PHE A 81 -8.14 -1.61 17.32
C PHE A 81 -7.55 -0.66 18.38
N GLY A 82 -6.33 -0.93 18.84
CA GLY A 82 -5.67 -0.18 19.91
C GLY A 82 -4.80 0.97 19.39
N LEU A 83 -4.34 0.92 18.14
CA LEU A 83 -3.45 1.93 17.58
C LEU A 83 -3.97 2.49 16.25
N ALA A 84 -4.20 1.64 15.24
CA ALA A 84 -4.49 2.13 13.90
C ALA A 84 -5.81 2.91 13.82
N LEU A 85 -6.93 2.33 14.28
CA LEU A 85 -8.23 2.99 14.25
C LEU A 85 -8.29 4.24 15.15
N PRO A 86 -7.76 4.24 16.38
CA PRO A 86 -7.65 5.47 17.16
C PRO A 86 -6.82 6.55 16.47
N SER A 87 -5.71 6.18 15.81
CA SER A 87 -4.88 7.14 15.08
C SER A 87 -5.63 7.77 13.92
N VAL A 88 -6.34 6.96 13.12
CA VAL A 88 -7.18 7.47 12.01
C VAL A 88 -8.28 8.40 12.55
N ALA A 89 -8.91 8.05 13.68
CA ALA A 89 -9.92 8.90 14.31
C ALA A 89 -9.34 10.26 14.73
N LEU A 90 -8.14 10.28 15.33
CA LEU A 90 -7.44 11.52 15.69
C LEU A 90 -7.09 12.37 14.47
N CYS A 91 -6.53 11.77 13.42
CA CYS A 91 -6.22 12.48 12.17
C CYS A 91 -7.48 13.01 11.47
N THR A 92 -8.57 12.25 11.53
CA THR A 92 -9.88 12.66 10.98
C THR A 92 -10.42 13.86 11.76
N LEU A 93 -10.40 13.80 13.09
CA LEU A 93 -10.84 14.91 13.94
C LEU A 93 -9.99 16.16 13.73
N ASN A 94 -8.67 16.00 13.63
CA ASN A 94 -7.76 17.10 13.34
C ASN A 94 -8.08 17.76 11.99
N SER A 95 -8.23 16.95 10.94
CA SER A 95 -8.56 17.44 9.60
C SER A 95 -9.94 18.11 9.56
N TRP A 96 -10.91 17.55 10.28
CA TRP A 96 -12.27 18.09 10.37
C TRP A 96 -12.31 19.42 11.13
N LEU A 97 -11.55 19.55 12.21
CA LEU A 97 -11.45 20.81 12.95
C LEU A 97 -10.81 21.93 12.10
N HIS A 98 -9.90 21.57 11.19
CA HIS A 98 -9.22 22.50 10.30
C HIS A 98 -9.80 22.52 8.87
N SER A 99 -10.99 21.96 8.64
CA SER A 99 -11.58 21.87 7.29
C SER A 99 -12.18 23.20 6.78
N GLY A 100 -11.99 24.28 7.53
CA GLY A 100 -12.49 25.61 7.21
C GLY A 100 -12.04 26.05 5.81
N HIS A 101 -12.94 26.66 5.06
CA HIS A 101 -12.61 27.17 3.74
C HIS A 101 -11.69 28.38 3.85
N HIS A 102 -10.45 28.23 3.36
CA HIS A 102 -9.54 29.36 3.25
C HIS A 102 -10.06 30.41 2.27
N HIS A 103 -9.69 31.66 2.52
CA HIS A 103 -10.01 32.76 1.62
C HIS A 103 -9.34 32.53 0.26
N ARG A 104 -10.11 32.77 -0.79
CA ARG A 104 -9.66 32.62 -2.18
C ARG A 104 -8.54 33.63 -2.48
N PRO A 105 -7.39 33.22 -3.04
CA PRO A 105 -6.33 34.16 -3.39
C PRO A 105 -6.76 35.06 -4.54
N GLU A 106 -6.17 36.26 -4.63
CA GLU A 106 -6.37 37.16 -5.77
C GLU A 106 -5.96 36.46 -7.09
N PHE A 107 -6.69 36.74 -8.16
CA PHE A 107 -6.40 36.14 -9.45
C PHE A 107 -5.22 36.85 -10.12
N ILE A 108 -4.11 36.13 -10.28
CA ILE A 108 -2.97 36.55 -11.10
C ILE A 108 -2.83 35.58 -12.29
N PRO A 109 -2.89 36.07 -13.55
CA PRO A 109 -2.85 35.24 -14.75
C PRO A 109 -1.42 34.78 -15.07
N TYR A 110 -0.85 33.93 -14.23
CA TYR A 110 0.45 33.32 -14.49
C TYR A 110 0.40 32.43 -15.74
N HIS A 111 1.32 32.66 -16.68
CA HIS A 111 1.38 31.92 -17.96
C HIS A 111 1.64 30.42 -17.81
N HIS A 112 2.23 29.97 -16.69
CA HIS A 112 2.49 28.56 -16.42
C HIS A 112 1.30 27.84 -15.76
N LEU A 113 0.25 28.58 -15.36
CA LEU A 113 -0.97 28.03 -14.77
C LEU A 113 -2.12 28.10 -15.78
N ARG A 114 -3.17 27.29 -15.55
CA ARG A 114 -4.39 27.25 -16.39
C ARG A 114 -4.10 27.13 -17.89
N ILE A 115 -3.10 26.32 -18.26
CA ILE A 115 -2.72 26.09 -19.65
C ILE A 115 -3.88 25.46 -20.42
N ARG A 116 -4.12 25.96 -21.63
CA ARG A 116 -5.13 25.49 -22.58
C ARG A 116 -4.53 25.41 -23.98
N THR A 117 -3.83 24.32 -24.29
CA THR A 117 -3.29 24.07 -25.64
C THR A 117 -4.31 23.41 -26.57
N LYS A 118 -5.22 22.61 -26.00
CA LYS A 118 -6.35 21.96 -26.67
C LYS A 118 -7.56 22.03 -25.73
N PRO A 119 -8.79 22.22 -26.25
CA PRO A 119 -9.99 22.13 -25.43
C PRO A 119 -10.15 20.74 -24.82
N TYR A 120 -10.74 20.68 -23.62
CA TYR A 120 -11.17 19.43 -23.00
C TYR A 120 -12.24 18.74 -23.86
N SER A 121 -12.33 17.41 -23.76
CA SER A 121 -13.27 16.60 -24.55
C SER A 121 -14.67 16.50 -23.93
N TRP A 122 -15.06 17.47 -23.09
CA TRP A 122 -16.36 17.54 -22.43
C TRP A 122 -16.78 19.00 -22.24
N GLY A 123 -18.08 19.21 -21.99
CA GLY A 123 -18.63 20.53 -21.67
C GLY A 123 -18.29 21.57 -22.74
N ASP A 124 -17.76 22.71 -22.29
CA ASP A 124 -17.33 23.84 -23.13
C ASP A 124 -15.85 23.76 -23.56
N GLY A 125 -15.14 22.71 -23.14
CA GLY A 125 -13.71 22.55 -23.41
C GLY A 125 -12.77 23.42 -22.56
N ASN A 126 -13.29 24.27 -21.67
CA ASN A 126 -12.48 25.19 -20.86
C ASN A 126 -12.48 24.85 -19.36
N HIS A 127 -13.53 24.18 -18.87
CA HIS A 127 -13.64 23.75 -17.48
C HIS A 127 -13.01 22.36 -17.25
N THR A 128 -12.22 22.24 -16.17
CA THR A 128 -11.66 20.96 -15.74
C THR A 128 -12.75 19.98 -15.30
N LEU A 129 -12.46 18.67 -15.30
CA LEU A 129 -13.44 17.64 -14.92
C LEU A 129 -14.04 17.87 -13.52
N PHE A 130 -13.19 18.20 -12.56
CA PHE A 130 -13.60 18.58 -11.20
C PHE A 130 -13.48 20.10 -11.01
N HIS A 131 -14.19 20.85 -11.84
CA HIS A 131 -14.25 22.31 -11.72
C HIS A 131 -15.07 22.74 -10.49
N ASN A 132 -14.55 23.71 -9.74
CA ASN A 132 -15.23 24.31 -8.59
C ASN A 132 -15.15 25.83 -8.75
N PRO A 133 -16.27 26.52 -9.10
CA PRO A 133 -16.28 27.95 -9.40
C PRO A 133 -15.72 28.82 -8.26
N ARG A 134 -15.85 28.33 -7.02
CA ARG A 134 -15.39 29.04 -5.82
C ARG A 134 -13.87 29.15 -5.72
N VAL A 135 -13.11 28.17 -6.24
CA VAL A 135 -11.65 28.08 -6.01
C VAL A 135 -10.82 27.88 -7.28
N ASN A 136 -11.42 27.41 -8.37
CA ASN A 136 -10.71 27.11 -9.61
C ASN A 136 -10.99 28.23 -10.64
N PRO A 137 -10.08 29.21 -10.82
CA PRO A 137 -10.29 30.24 -11.83
C PRO A 137 -10.06 29.69 -13.24
N LEU A 138 -10.75 30.28 -14.20
CA LEU A 138 -10.49 30.14 -15.63
C LEU A 138 -9.24 30.95 -16.03
N PRO A 139 -8.72 30.76 -17.26
CA PRO A 139 -7.65 31.60 -17.79
C PRO A 139 -7.96 33.11 -17.76
N THR A 140 -9.25 33.46 -17.75
CA THR A 140 -9.77 34.84 -17.74
C THR A 140 -10.03 35.40 -16.33
N GLY A 141 -10.02 34.56 -15.29
CA GLY A 141 -10.34 34.98 -13.93
C GLY A 141 -11.25 34.01 -13.19
N TYR A 142 -11.66 34.40 -11.99
CA TYR A 142 -12.69 33.68 -11.27
C TYR A 142 -14.07 33.94 -11.85
N GLU A 143 -14.89 32.91 -11.85
CA GLU A 143 -16.31 33.03 -12.14
C GLU A 143 -17.01 33.81 -11.01
N GLN A 144 -18.05 34.56 -11.40
CA GLN A 144 -18.93 35.22 -10.45
C GLN A 144 -19.79 34.16 -9.76
N PRO A 145 -20.00 34.24 -8.42
CA PRO A 145 -20.95 33.39 -7.72
C PRO A 145 -22.38 33.58 -8.18
#